data_AF-A0A847PNG7-F1
#
_entry.id   AF-A0A847PNG7-F1
#
_cell.length_a   1.000
_cell.length_b   1.000
_cell.length_c   1.000
_cell.angle_alpha   90.00
_cell.angle_beta   90.00
_cell.angle_gamma   90.00
#
_symmetry.space_group_name_H-M   'P 1'
#
loop_
_entity.id
_entity.type
_entity.pdbx_description
1 polymer ?
#
loop_
_entity_poly.entity_id
_entity_poly.type
_entity_poly.pdbx_seq_one_letter_code
_entity_poly.pdbx_strand_id
1 'polypeptide(L)'
;MKRYVVLLIIFVLCVSSWVVVIKKNKSGTNDFNRLIVFAEEANEKKIYDEALDYYKKALKIKPNDKKALFSAARICFELEDFGQAKGFCERILKNDVVDVETTLLLAEIYESGGDYVKAVEILRKVEQTEKVKKRILKLCSKYTLKYMVAKEPKSWYKTETLEIAVVKDGEFMAVYNSSGNRVLKEKLVYIGVVSEDLNLYPCIHEGKRCFIDKSGQRRLVPEEDYEYLGPFYSGLAVAKIDGKYGYIDKELNQYNFIYENAYNFTGDFAVVKLNGQIQIIDKEFNVINSTDFEGIVSDEYGFTNKHGRMIMILNDKYYICDEKGNRISDFNSDYICLPNSKNEPLAFKKEGKWGYVSSGGKVLIKPQFYEAKSFSNGFGAVKVGGKWGYIDEKGTLIIPAKFTFAGEISGKGSAFVSNEAGTALMTLCAFRKGE
;
A
#
# COMPACT_ATOMS: atom_id res chain seq x y z
N MET A 1 -16.58 28.73 82.51
CA MET A 1 -17.55 28.66 81.38
C MET A 1 -17.08 29.37 80.09
N LYS A 2 -15.79 29.32 79.71
CA LYS A 2 -15.32 29.96 78.45
C LYS A 2 -14.27 29.16 77.64
N ARG A 3 -14.09 27.86 77.90
CA ARG A 3 -13.21 26.98 77.09
C ARG A 3 -13.93 25.84 76.33
N TYR A 4 -15.22 25.60 76.61
CA TYR A 4 -16.00 24.55 75.93
C TYR A 4 -16.83 25.05 74.74
N VAL A 5 -16.99 26.36 74.56
CA VAL A 5 -17.77 26.93 73.44
C VAL A 5 -16.95 27.05 72.14
N VAL A 6 -15.63 27.15 72.23
CA VAL A 6 -14.76 27.25 71.03
C VAL A 6 -14.47 25.88 70.40
N LEU A 7 -14.50 24.79 71.19
CA LEU A 7 -14.32 23.42 70.67
C LEU A 7 -15.58 22.85 69.98
N LEU A 8 -16.76 23.42 70.25
CA LEU A 8 -18.02 22.96 69.65
C LEU A 8 -18.30 23.59 68.26
N ILE A 9 -17.65 24.71 67.93
CA ILE A 9 -17.80 25.37 66.62
C ILE A 9 -16.83 24.78 65.57
N ILE A 10 -15.69 24.21 65.99
CA ILE A 10 -14.73 23.57 65.07
C ILE A 10 -15.19 22.15 64.70
N PHE A 11 -15.94 21.45 65.56
CA PHE A 11 -16.47 20.11 65.25
C PHE A 11 -17.65 20.14 64.26
N VAL A 12 -18.41 21.23 64.19
CA VAL A 12 -19.52 21.40 63.23
C VAL A 12 -19.04 21.84 61.84
N LEU A 13 -17.85 22.43 61.71
CA LEU A 13 -17.27 22.83 60.41
C LEU A 13 -16.34 21.77 59.78
N CYS A 14 -15.88 20.79 60.53
CA CYS A 14 -15.11 19.66 59.98
C CYS A 14 -15.98 18.49 59.50
N VAL A 15 -17.24 18.37 59.96
CA VAL A 15 -18.17 17.33 59.46
C VAL A 15 -18.90 17.76 58.18
N SER A 16 -19.04 19.07 57.93
CA SER A 16 -19.61 19.57 56.67
C SER A 16 -18.64 19.50 55.48
N SER A 17 -17.33 19.38 55.73
CA SER A 17 -16.31 19.29 54.68
C SER A 17 -16.05 17.86 54.18
N TRP A 18 -16.49 16.83 54.91
CA TRP A 18 -16.40 15.43 54.46
C TRP A 18 -17.68 14.91 53.79
N VAL A 19 -18.84 15.50 54.09
CA VAL A 19 -20.11 15.10 53.44
C VAL A 19 -20.23 15.67 52.02
N VAL A 20 -19.53 16.76 51.69
CA VAL A 20 -19.53 17.34 50.33
C VAL A 20 -18.54 16.64 49.39
N VAL A 21 -17.44 16.08 49.91
CA VAL A 21 -16.45 15.35 49.09
C VAL A 21 -16.89 13.92 48.77
N ILE A 22 -17.69 13.27 49.63
CA ILE A 22 -18.29 11.95 49.35
C ILE A 22 -19.53 12.04 48.43
N LYS A 23 -20.17 13.21 48.30
CA LYS A 23 -21.29 13.41 47.35
C LYS A 23 -20.84 13.72 45.92
N LYS A 24 -19.65 14.27 45.69
CA LYS A 24 -19.17 14.59 44.32
C LYS A 24 -18.68 13.36 43.53
N ASN A 25 -18.12 12.34 44.17
CA ASN A 25 -17.73 11.10 43.48
C ASN A 25 -18.89 10.09 43.29
N LYS A 26 -19.97 10.22 44.07
CA LYS A 26 -21.18 9.39 43.92
C LYS A 26 -22.19 9.96 42.92
N SER A 27 -22.27 11.28 42.73
CA SER A 27 -23.25 11.86 41.78
C SER A 27 -22.92 11.50 40.33
N GLY A 28 -21.66 11.67 39.89
CA GLY A 28 -21.26 11.36 38.50
C GLY A 28 -21.45 9.89 38.11
N THR A 29 -21.27 8.95 39.05
CA THR A 29 -21.51 7.52 38.80
C THR A 29 -23.01 7.20 38.72
N ASN A 30 -23.83 7.82 39.59
CA ASN A 30 -25.29 7.67 39.52
C ASN A 30 -25.88 8.31 38.26
N ASP A 31 -25.38 9.49 37.86
CA ASP A 31 -25.82 10.21 36.66
C ASP A 31 -25.42 9.43 35.40
N PHE A 32 -24.21 8.86 35.37
CA PHE A 32 -23.78 7.96 34.30
C PHE A 32 -24.70 6.74 34.17
N ASN A 33 -24.92 6.00 35.26
CA ASN A 33 -25.75 4.79 35.22
C ASN A 33 -27.18 5.11 34.78
N ARG A 34 -27.74 6.25 35.24
CA ARG A 34 -29.07 6.71 34.83
C ARG A 34 -29.14 7.03 33.34
N LEU A 35 -28.13 7.70 32.79
CA LEU A 35 -28.04 7.99 31.36
C LEU A 35 -27.90 6.71 30.53
N ILE A 36 -27.17 5.70 31.01
CA ILE A 36 -27.07 4.40 30.34
C ILE A 36 -28.44 3.71 30.30
N VAL A 37 -29.18 3.67 31.41
CA VAL A 37 -30.53 3.09 31.44
C VAL A 37 -31.45 3.78 30.43
N PHE A 38 -31.47 5.11 30.40
CA PHE A 38 -32.28 5.84 29.39
C PHE A 38 -31.83 5.56 27.96
N ALA A 39 -30.52 5.45 27.72
CA ALA A 39 -29.99 5.11 26.41
C ALA A 39 -30.42 3.69 25.98
N GLU A 40 -30.34 2.71 26.88
CA GLU A 40 -30.74 1.33 26.64
C GLU A 40 -32.25 1.22 26.40
N GLU A 41 -33.09 1.87 27.21
CA GLU A 41 -34.55 1.91 27.02
C GLU A 41 -34.95 2.55 25.68
N ALA A 42 -34.30 3.65 25.29
CA ALA A 42 -34.54 4.30 24.00
C ALA A 42 -34.08 3.40 22.84
N ASN A 43 -32.94 2.71 23.00
CA ASN A 43 -32.41 1.78 22.01
C ASN A 43 -33.31 0.55 21.81
N GLU A 44 -33.85 -0.01 22.89
CA GLU A 44 -34.84 -1.11 22.84
C GLU A 44 -36.10 -0.69 22.08
N LYS A 45 -36.53 0.57 22.23
CA LYS A 45 -37.63 1.17 21.49
C LYS A 45 -37.25 1.61 20.06
N LYS A 46 -36.00 1.40 19.64
CA LYS A 46 -35.43 1.84 18.35
C LYS A 46 -35.50 3.35 18.10
N ILE A 47 -35.49 4.14 19.17
CA ILE A 47 -35.43 5.61 19.11
C ILE A 47 -33.95 6.02 19.12
N TYR A 48 -33.29 5.79 17.98
CA TYR A 48 -31.83 5.82 17.86
C TYR A 48 -31.19 7.18 18.14
N ASP A 49 -31.79 8.28 17.68
CA ASP A 49 -31.25 9.63 17.91
C ASP A 49 -31.23 9.97 19.40
N GLU A 50 -32.30 9.62 20.12
CA GLU A 50 -32.43 9.83 21.56
C GLU A 50 -31.47 8.94 22.34
N ALA A 51 -31.39 7.65 21.98
CA ALA A 51 -30.43 6.72 22.56
C ALA A 51 -28.99 7.19 22.38
N LEU A 52 -28.62 7.65 21.18
CA LEU A 52 -27.29 8.15 20.86
C LEU A 52 -26.95 9.43 21.66
N ASP A 53 -27.91 10.34 21.83
CA ASP A 53 -27.72 11.54 22.66
C ASP A 53 -27.45 11.17 24.13
N TYR A 54 -28.21 10.22 24.69
CA TYR A 54 -27.97 9.73 26.04
C TYR A 54 -26.61 9.04 26.18
N TYR A 55 -26.20 8.19 25.23
CA TYR A 55 -24.86 7.60 25.23
C TYR A 55 -23.75 8.67 25.11
N LYS A 56 -23.92 9.68 24.25
CA LYS A 56 -22.97 10.79 24.13
C LYS A 56 -22.85 11.58 25.43
N LYS A 57 -23.97 11.84 26.11
CA LYS A 57 -23.98 12.48 27.44
C LYS A 57 -23.27 11.61 28.49
N ALA A 58 -23.53 10.30 28.51
CA ALA A 58 -22.84 9.36 29.39
C ALA A 58 -21.33 9.34 29.14
N LEU A 59 -20.91 9.34 27.88
CA LEU A 59 -19.50 9.38 27.46
C LEU A 59 -18.79 10.71 27.78
N LYS A 60 -19.52 11.81 28.01
CA LYS A 60 -18.90 13.03 28.58
C LYS A 60 -18.46 12.82 30.04
N ILE A 61 -19.16 11.97 30.78
CA ILE A 61 -18.85 11.64 32.18
C ILE A 61 -17.77 10.55 32.25
N LYS A 62 -17.90 9.49 31.45
CA LYS A 62 -16.91 8.40 31.34
C LYS A 62 -16.48 8.20 29.88
N PRO A 63 -15.47 8.93 29.40
CA PRO A 63 -15.09 8.94 27.98
C PRO A 63 -14.60 7.61 27.40
N ASN A 64 -14.11 6.70 28.25
CA ASN A 64 -13.55 5.42 27.81
C ASN A 64 -14.41 4.23 28.24
N ASP A 65 -15.69 4.45 28.59
CA ASP A 65 -16.59 3.34 28.90
C ASP A 65 -16.86 2.50 27.64
N LYS A 66 -16.34 1.28 27.64
CA LYS A 66 -16.36 0.38 26.47
C LYS A 66 -17.77 0.04 26.02
N LYS A 67 -18.70 -0.23 26.95
CA LYS A 67 -20.08 -0.60 26.63
C LYS A 67 -20.83 0.57 26.00
N ALA A 68 -20.69 1.76 26.57
CA ALA A 68 -21.30 2.97 26.02
C ALA A 68 -20.73 3.33 24.65
N LEU A 69 -19.41 3.22 24.46
CA LEU A 69 -18.76 3.45 23.16
C LEU A 69 -19.27 2.46 22.10
N PHE A 70 -19.33 1.17 22.44
CA PHE A 70 -19.74 0.13 21.49
C PHE A 70 -21.22 0.28 21.10
N SER A 71 -22.08 0.57 22.09
CA SER A 71 -23.52 0.79 21.85
C SER A 71 -23.75 2.04 20.99
N ALA A 72 -23.04 3.14 21.26
CA ALA A 72 -23.08 4.33 20.42
C ALA A 72 -22.58 4.04 18.98
N ALA A 73 -21.52 3.25 18.84
CA ALA A 73 -21.00 2.84 17.53
C ALA A 73 -22.04 2.03 16.73
N ARG A 74 -22.71 1.07 17.37
CA ARG A 74 -23.80 0.29 16.76
C ARG A 74 -24.94 1.19 16.32
N ILE A 75 -25.39 2.11 17.15
CA ILE A 75 -26.47 3.03 16.79
C ILE A 75 -26.07 3.92 15.62
N CYS A 76 -24.86 4.48 15.62
CA CYS A 76 -24.37 5.26 14.47
C CYS A 76 -24.30 4.42 13.19
N PHE A 77 -23.97 3.12 13.29
CA PHE A 77 -24.00 2.22 12.15
C PHE A 77 -25.43 1.99 11.62
N GLU A 78 -26.41 1.77 12.49
CA GLU A 78 -27.83 1.65 12.09
C GLU A 78 -28.39 2.94 11.46
N LEU A 79 -27.86 4.10 11.88
CA LEU A 79 -28.19 5.41 11.29
C LEU A 79 -27.38 5.72 10.02
N GLU A 80 -26.58 4.77 9.52
CA GLU A 80 -25.67 4.93 8.38
C GLU A 80 -24.62 6.05 8.54
N ASP A 81 -24.40 6.56 9.75
CA ASP A 81 -23.32 7.48 10.09
C ASP A 81 -22.02 6.72 10.37
N PHE A 82 -21.44 6.19 9.29
CA PHE A 82 -20.19 5.41 9.34
C PHE A 82 -19.01 6.21 9.89
N GLY A 83 -19.02 7.54 9.75
CA GLY A 83 -17.97 8.42 10.27
C GLY A 83 -17.93 8.42 11.79
N GLN A 84 -19.08 8.67 12.44
CA GLN A 84 -19.18 8.62 13.89
C GLN A 84 -19.03 7.20 14.42
N ALA A 85 -19.63 6.20 13.76
CA ALA A 85 -19.52 4.79 14.15
C ALA A 85 -18.06 4.33 14.21
N LYS A 86 -17.28 4.67 13.17
CA LYS A 86 -15.84 4.42 13.12
C LYS A 86 -15.09 5.11 14.25
N GLY A 87 -15.38 6.40 14.49
CA GLY A 87 -14.71 7.17 15.54
C GLY A 87 -14.89 6.57 16.94
N PHE A 88 -16.07 6.00 17.24
CA PHE A 88 -16.29 5.27 18.49
C PHE A 88 -15.52 3.95 18.55
N CYS A 89 -15.51 3.16 17.46
CA CYS A 89 -14.75 1.91 17.38
C CYS A 89 -13.24 2.14 17.59
N GLU A 90 -12.67 3.15 16.92
CA GLU A 90 -11.24 3.48 17.03
C GLU A 90 -10.86 3.90 18.45
N ARG A 91 -11.75 4.58 19.18
CA ARG A 91 -11.53 4.91 20.60
C ARG A 91 -11.45 3.68 21.50
N ILE A 92 -12.26 2.66 21.25
CA ILE A 92 -12.20 1.39 21.99
C ILE A 92 -10.87 0.70 21.67
N LEU A 93 -10.57 0.52 20.38
CA LEU A 93 -9.39 -0.21 19.91
C LEU A 93 -8.05 0.48 20.26
N LYS A 94 -8.06 1.79 20.54
CA LYS A 94 -6.88 2.50 21.06
C LYS A 94 -6.45 1.98 22.43
N ASN A 95 -7.40 1.58 23.27
CA ASN A 95 -7.15 1.11 24.64
C ASN A 95 -7.12 -0.41 24.74
N ASP A 96 -7.81 -1.11 23.84
CA ASP A 96 -7.91 -2.57 23.79
C ASP A 96 -7.85 -3.05 22.33
N VAL A 97 -6.64 -3.26 21.82
CA VAL A 97 -6.38 -3.57 20.41
C VAL A 97 -6.98 -4.93 19.99
N VAL A 98 -7.32 -5.79 20.95
CA VAL A 98 -7.77 -7.17 20.70
C VAL A 98 -9.29 -7.33 20.87
N ASP A 99 -10.05 -6.23 21.00
CA ASP A 99 -11.51 -6.34 21.13
C ASP A 99 -12.15 -6.89 19.85
N VAL A 100 -12.57 -8.16 19.92
CA VAL A 100 -13.09 -8.90 18.77
C VAL A 100 -14.39 -8.30 18.26
N GLU A 101 -15.34 -7.97 19.13
CA GLU A 101 -16.65 -7.46 18.73
C GLU A 101 -16.54 -6.10 18.03
N THR A 102 -15.74 -5.19 18.58
CA THR A 102 -15.47 -3.87 17.96
C THR A 102 -14.73 -4.02 16.66
N THR A 103 -13.77 -4.95 16.58
CA THR A 103 -13.04 -5.22 15.32
C THR A 103 -13.99 -5.71 14.22
N LEU A 104 -14.94 -6.59 14.57
CA LEU A 104 -15.95 -7.08 13.62
C LEU A 104 -16.93 -5.96 13.19
N LEU A 105 -17.37 -5.11 14.11
CA LEU A 105 -18.21 -3.95 13.79
C LEU A 105 -17.45 -2.94 12.90
N LEU A 106 -16.18 -2.69 13.21
CA LEU A 106 -15.36 -1.80 12.40
C LEU A 106 -15.17 -2.34 10.99
N ALA A 107 -14.94 -3.65 10.84
CA ALA A 107 -14.94 -4.29 9.54
C ALA A 107 -16.28 -4.14 8.82
N GLU A 108 -17.42 -4.33 9.50
CA GLU A 108 -18.78 -4.10 8.96
C GLU A 108 -18.98 -2.67 8.45
N ILE A 109 -18.47 -1.68 9.18
CA ILE A 109 -18.50 -0.27 8.80
C ILE A 109 -17.72 -0.06 7.49
N TYR A 110 -16.51 -0.61 7.38
CA TYR A 110 -15.72 -0.51 6.16
C TYR A 110 -16.36 -1.30 5.00
N GLU A 111 -16.93 -2.48 5.24
CA GLU A 111 -17.67 -3.24 4.23
C GLU A 111 -18.87 -2.44 3.69
N SER A 112 -19.64 -1.80 4.57
CA SER A 112 -20.83 -1.02 4.22
C SER A 112 -20.47 0.28 3.51
N GLY A 113 -19.35 0.90 3.91
CA GLY A 113 -18.73 2.02 3.20
C GLY A 113 -18.02 1.63 1.89
N GLY A 114 -18.02 0.34 1.53
CA GLY A 114 -17.44 -0.17 0.30
C GLY A 114 -15.91 -0.27 0.30
N ASP A 115 -15.22 -0.20 1.45
CA ASP A 115 -13.76 -0.34 1.62
C ASP A 115 -13.39 -1.75 2.11
N TYR A 116 -13.58 -2.75 1.24
CA TYR A 116 -13.34 -4.15 1.60
C TYR A 116 -11.86 -4.49 1.87
N VAL A 117 -10.88 -3.73 1.34
CA VAL A 117 -9.45 -3.98 1.67
C VAL A 117 -9.21 -3.66 3.12
N LYS A 118 -9.67 -2.50 3.58
CA LYS A 118 -9.54 -2.12 4.99
C LYS A 118 -10.38 -3.00 5.90
N ALA A 119 -11.57 -3.41 5.47
CA ALA A 119 -12.34 -4.42 6.18
C ALA A 119 -11.56 -5.73 6.34
N VAL A 120 -10.91 -6.23 5.27
CA VAL A 120 -10.10 -7.44 5.32
C VAL A 120 -8.88 -7.27 6.21
N GLU A 121 -8.16 -6.15 6.11
CA GLU A 121 -7.03 -5.82 6.99
C GLU A 121 -7.43 -5.87 8.47
N ILE A 122 -8.61 -5.34 8.79
CA ILE A 122 -9.16 -5.31 10.15
C ILE A 122 -9.60 -6.70 10.60
N LEU A 123 -10.31 -7.46 9.75
CA LEU A 123 -10.71 -8.83 10.04
C LEU A 123 -9.52 -9.76 10.26
N ARG A 124 -8.40 -9.55 9.54
CA ARG A 124 -7.15 -10.32 9.72
C ARG A 124 -6.59 -10.21 11.14
N LYS A 125 -6.86 -9.11 11.87
CA LYS A 125 -6.44 -8.92 13.27
C LYS A 125 -7.13 -9.90 14.23
N VAL A 126 -8.31 -10.39 13.88
CA VAL A 126 -9.14 -11.29 14.71
C VAL A 126 -9.47 -12.60 14.00
N GLU A 127 -8.60 -13.04 13.09
CA GLU A 127 -8.79 -14.22 12.24
C GLU A 127 -8.48 -15.54 12.98
N GLN A 128 -9.16 -15.77 14.09
CA GLN A 128 -8.99 -16.97 14.91
C GLN A 128 -10.07 -18.02 14.60
N THR A 129 -11.23 -17.60 14.07
CA THR A 129 -12.37 -18.49 13.84
C THR A 129 -12.59 -18.77 12.35
N GLU A 130 -13.11 -19.97 12.07
CA GLU A 130 -13.46 -20.38 10.71
C GLU A 130 -14.56 -19.49 10.08
N LYS A 131 -15.43 -18.90 10.91
CA LYS A 131 -16.44 -17.93 10.49
C LYS A 131 -15.79 -16.66 9.93
N VAL A 132 -14.78 -16.12 10.62
CA VAL A 132 -14.05 -14.92 10.18
C VAL A 132 -13.23 -15.23 8.92
N LYS A 133 -12.56 -16.38 8.84
CA LYS A 133 -11.84 -16.81 7.63
C LYS A 133 -12.76 -16.89 6.41
N LYS A 134 -13.93 -17.53 6.55
CA LYS A 134 -14.94 -17.60 5.48
C LYS A 134 -15.45 -16.21 5.08
N ARG A 135 -15.62 -15.30 6.05
CA ARG A 135 -15.99 -13.90 5.78
C ARG A 135 -14.92 -13.19 4.96
N ILE A 136 -13.64 -13.27 5.36
CA ILE A 136 -12.51 -12.70 4.62
C ILE A 136 -12.47 -13.24 3.19
N LEU A 137 -12.54 -14.57 3.02
CA LEU A 137 -12.58 -15.22 1.70
C LEU A 137 -13.72 -14.68 0.84
N LYS A 138 -14.93 -14.57 1.40
CA LYS A 138 -16.10 -14.02 0.70
C LYS A 138 -15.85 -12.58 0.25
N LEU A 139 -15.32 -11.72 1.11
CA LEU A 139 -15.06 -10.32 0.78
C LEU A 139 -14.02 -10.18 -0.31
N CYS A 140 -12.91 -10.87 -0.18
CA CYS A 140 -11.84 -10.77 -1.15
C CYS A 140 -12.18 -11.44 -2.49
N SER A 141 -13.12 -12.39 -2.52
CA SER A 141 -13.64 -12.97 -3.76
C SER A 141 -14.56 -12.03 -4.54
N LYS A 142 -14.99 -10.91 -3.95
CA LYS A 142 -15.81 -9.89 -4.62
C LYS A 142 -14.92 -8.92 -5.41
N TYR A 143 -15.01 -9.02 -6.73
CA TYR A 143 -14.46 -8.04 -7.64
C TYR A 143 -15.41 -7.84 -8.81
N THR A 144 -15.24 -6.70 -9.47
CA THR A 144 -15.89 -6.38 -10.74
C THR A 144 -14.86 -6.48 -11.86
N LEU A 145 -15.30 -6.95 -13.03
CA LEU A 145 -14.50 -6.95 -14.24
C LEU A 145 -15.06 -5.87 -15.17
N LYS A 146 -14.26 -4.84 -15.44
CA LYS A 146 -14.51 -3.88 -16.51
C LYS A 146 -13.66 -4.28 -17.70
N TYR A 147 -14.28 -4.91 -18.70
CA TYR A 147 -13.59 -5.30 -19.92
C TYR A 147 -13.12 -4.05 -20.67
N MET A 148 -11.89 -4.08 -21.15
CA MET A 148 -11.31 -3.02 -21.97
C MET A 148 -10.88 -3.60 -23.31
N VAL A 149 -10.99 -2.81 -24.37
CA VAL A 149 -10.72 -3.24 -25.76
C VAL A 149 -9.21 -3.45 -26.04
N ALA A 150 -8.36 -3.32 -25.04
CA ALA A 150 -6.92 -3.34 -25.22
C ALA A 150 -6.40 -4.79 -25.27
N LYS A 151 -5.68 -5.13 -26.34
CA LYS A 151 -5.38 -6.53 -26.71
C LYS A 151 -4.38 -7.21 -25.76
N GLU A 152 -3.31 -6.52 -25.33
CA GLU A 152 -2.24 -7.14 -24.54
C GLU A 152 -1.61 -6.16 -23.52
N PRO A 153 -1.89 -6.30 -22.21
CA PRO A 153 -1.29 -5.45 -21.19
C PRO A 153 0.21 -5.76 -21.07
N LYS A 154 1.07 -4.75 -21.19
CA LYS A 154 2.52 -4.95 -21.11
C LYS A 154 3.03 -4.84 -19.66
N SER A 155 2.61 -3.80 -18.96
CA SER A 155 3.10 -3.50 -17.61
C SER A 155 2.16 -2.56 -16.83
N TRP A 156 2.27 -2.62 -15.50
CA TRP A 156 1.59 -1.73 -14.55
C TRP A 156 2.63 -0.85 -13.88
N TYR A 157 2.33 0.44 -13.75
CA TYR A 157 3.24 1.43 -13.20
C TYR A 157 2.56 2.10 -12.03
N LYS A 158 3.36 2.27 -10.98
CA LYS A 158 3.00 3.02 -9.79
C LYS A 158 4.07 4.09 -9.61
N THR A 159 3.71 5.33 -9.88
CA THR A 159 4.43 6.46 -9.29
C THR A 159 3.64 6.96 -8.08
N GLU A 160 4.24 7.82 -7.25
CA GLU A 160 3.52 8.41 -6.10
C GLU A 160 2.25 9.16 -6.53
N THR A 161 2.21 9.66 -7.77
CA THR A 161 1.16 10.52 -8.30
C THR A 161 0.22 9.83 -9.29
N LEU A 162 0.66 8.76 -9.97
CA LEU A 162 -0.04 8.15 -11.09
C LEU A 162 0.07 6.61 -11.07
N GLU A 163 -1.09 5.96 -10.98
CA GLU A 163 -1.24 4.55 -11.32
C GLU A 163 -1.66 4.45 -12.79
N ILE A 164 -0.70 4.12 -13.66
CA ILE A 164 -0.92 3.99 -15.10
C ILE A 164 -0.56 2.59 -15.60
N ALA A 165 -1.23 2.16 -16.64
CA ALA A 165 -0.91 0.96 -17.38
C ALA A 165 -0.57 1.34 -18.80
N VAL A 166 0.56 0.82 -19.28
CA VAL A 166 0.97 0.99 -20.66
C VAL A 166 0.63 -0.28 -21.42
N VAL A 167 -0.16 -0.10 -22.48
CA VAL A 167 -0.71 -1.18 -23.28
C VAL A 167 -0.24 -1.01 -24.70
N LYS A 168 0.23 -2.10 -25.32
CA LYS A 168 0.62 -2.10 -26.72
C LYS A 168 -0.64 -2.16 -27.58
N ASP A 169 -0.78 -1.19 -28.49
CA ASP A 169 -1.87 -1.09 -29.46
C ASP A 169 -1.29 -1.00 -30.88
N GLY A 170 -1.03 -2.18 -31.47
CA GLY A 170 -0.29 -2.29 -32.73
C GLY A 170 1.19 -1.93 -32.56
N GLU A 171 1.65 -0.91 -33.30
CA GLU A 171 3.01 -0.35 -33.19
C GLU A 171 3.13 0.78 -32.16
N PHE A 172 2.00 1.19 -31.56
CA PHE A 172 1.94 2.33 -30.65
C PHE A 172 1.67 1.91 -29.21
N MET A 173 2.03 2.79 -28.28
CA MET A 173 1.79 2.63 -26.85
C MET A 173 0.62 3.51 -26.40
N ALA A 174 -0.32 2.92 -25.67
CA ALA A 174 -1.45 3.60 -25.05
C ALA A 174 -1.31 3.59 -23.52
N VAL A 175 -1.61 4.72 -22.88
CA VAL A 175 -1.51 4.86 -21.42
C VAL A 175 -2.91 4.99 -20.84
N TYR A 176 -3.24 4.13 -19.88
CA TYR A 176 -4.51 4.11 -19.16
C TYR A 176 -4.28 4.40 -17.69
N ASN A 177 -5.19 5.10 -17.02
CA ASN A 177 -5.15 5.22 -15.57
C ASN A 177 -5.80 4.00 -14.88
N SER A 178 -5.67 3.96 -13.56
CA SER A 178 -6.32 2.98 -12.67
C SER A 178 -7.85 2.87 -12.78
N SER A 179 -8.55 3.82 -13.41
CA SER A 179 -10.00 3.74 -13.70
C SER A 179 -10.32 3.15 -15.08
N GLY A 180 -9.28 2.82 -15.86
CA GLY A 180 -9.39 2.34 -17.23
C GLY A 180 -9.60 3.44 -18.27
N ASN A 181 -9.36 4.71 -17.92
CA ASN A 181 -9.49 5.82 -18.85
C ASN A 181 -8.14 6.09 -19.53
N ARG A 182 -8.17 6.28 -20.85
CA ARG A 182 -6.97 6.65 -21.61
C ARG A 182 -6.48 8.03 -21.18
N VAL A 183 -5.22 8.12 -20.79
CA VAL A 183 -4.55 9.35 -20.31
C VAL A 183 -3.92 10.10 -21.47
N LEU A 184 -3.23 9.39 -22.37
CA LEU A 184 -2.53 9.97 -23.52
C LEU A 184 -3.23 9.60 -24.82
N LYS A 185 -3.66 10.62 -25.59
CA LYS A 185 -4.30 10.44 -26.90
C LYS A 185 -3.29 10.25 -28.04
N GLU A 186 -2.06 10.73 -27.86
CA GLU A 186 -1.01 10.63 -28.85
C GLU A 186 -0.59 9.19 -29.16
N LYS A 187 -0.12 8.98 -30.38
CA LYS A 187 0.45 7.73 -30.86
C LYS A 187 1.97 7.77 -30.68
N LEU A 188 2.48 7.08 -29.67
CA LEU A 188 3.91 7.05 -29.35
C LEU A 188 4.50 5.67 -29.60
N VAL A 189 5.69 5.62 -30.19
CA VAL A 189 6.41 4.37 -30.47
C VAL A 189 7.08 3.83 -29.20
N TYR A 190 7.53 4.74 -28.33
CA TYR A 190 8.07 4.44 -27.01
C TYR A 190 7.62 5.50 -26.02
N ILE A 191 7.26 5.07 -24.81
CA ILE A 191 7.01 5.92 -23.65
C ILE A 191 7.58 5.22 -22.42
N GLY A 192 8.53 5.87 -21.75
CA GLY A 192 9.06 5.42 -20.48
C GLY A 192 8.16 5.81 -19.31
N VAL A 193 8.62 5.51 -18.10
CA VAL A 193 7.92 5.91 -16.85
C VAL A 193 7.88 7.43 -16.76
N VAL A 194 6.84 7.97 -16.16
CA VAL A 194 6.80 9.40 -15.83
C VAL A 194 7.95 9.74 -14.86
N SER A 195 8.72 10.76 -15.21
CA SER A 195 9.69 11.41 -14.35
C SER A 195 9.00 11.95 -13.10
N GLU A 196 9.42 11.49 -11.92
CA GLU A 196 8.84 11.90 -10.64
C GLU A 196 8.94 13.41 -10.43
N ASP A 197 10.11 13.98 -10.75
CA ASP A 197 10.44 15.37 -10.45
C ASP A 197 9.68 16.38 -11.34
N LEU A 198 9.36 15.98 -12.57
CA LEU A 198 8.87 16.90 -13.60
C LEU A 198 7.46 16.56 -14.12
N ASN A 199 6.92 15.38 -13.78
CA ASN A 199 5.70 14.83 -14.38
C ASN A 199 5.75 14.77 -15.92
N LEU A 200 6.92 14.45 -16.47
CA LEU A 200 7.16 14.30 -17.91
C LEU A 200 7.46 12.85 -18.29
N TYR A 201 7.17 12.46 -19.51
CA TYR A 201 7.45 11.13 -20.02
C TYR A 201 8.61 11.19 -21.02
N PRO A 202 9.72 10.45 -20.81
CA PRO A 202 10.70 10.24 -21.86
C PRO A 202 10.07 9.39 -22.95
N CYS A 203 10.17 9.82 -24.19
CA CYS A 203 9.52 9.18 -25.32
C CYS A 203 10.32 9.40 -26.61
N ILE A 204 9.92 8.67 -27.65
CA ILE A 204 10.32 8.98 -29.03
C ILE A 204 9.10 9.59 -29.71
N HIS A 205 9.15 10.88 -29.99
CA HIS A 205 8.10 11.62 -30.69
C HIS A 205 8.69 12.12 -32.00
N GLU A 206 8.11 11.70 -33.13
CA GLU A 206 8.57 12.04 -34.49
C GLU A 206 10.08 11.74 -34.73
N GLY A 207 10.55 10.59 -34.23
CA GLY A 207 11.93 10.14 -34.42
C GLY A 207 12.97 10.81 -33.51
N LYS A 208 12.59 11.81 -32.70
CA LYS A 208 13.48 12.43 -31.71
C LYS A 208 13.14 11.98 -30.29
N ARG A 209 14.18 11.71 -29.48
CA ARG A 209 14.01 11.49 -28.05
C ARG A 209 13.72 12.81 -27.35
N CYS A 210 12.66 12.84 -26.56
CA CYS A 210 12.24 14.05 -25.84
C CYS A 210 11.40 13.70 -24.61
N PHE A 211 11.12 14.71 -23.79
CA PHE A 211 10.21 14.62 -22.67
C PHE A 211 8.91 15.35 -22.99
N ILE A 212 7.78 14.66 -22.87
CA ILE A 212 6.44 15.21 -23.11
C ILE A 212 5.64 15.29 -21.81
N ASP A 213 4.69 16.22 -21.73
CA ASP A 213 3.72 16.22 -20.63
C ASP A 213 2.54 15.27 -20.89
N LYS A 214 1.60 15.22 -19.94
CA LYS A 214 0.37 14.41 -20.04
C LYS A 214 -0.57 14.78 -21.20
N SER A 215 -0.39 15.95 -21.83
CA SER A 215 -1.14 16.35 -23.01
C SER A 215 -0.48 15.88 -24.32
N GLY A 216 0.75 15.36 -24.24
CA GLY A 216 1.56 14.99 -25.39
C GLY A 216 2.46 16.11 -25.90
N GLN A 217 2.44 17.29 -25.28
CA GLN A 217 3.27 18.41 -25.70
C GLN A 217 4.72 18.20 -25.26
N ARG A 218 5.68 18.35 -26.19
CA ARG A 218 7.12 18.37 -25.87
C ARG A 218 7.41 19.51 -24.88
N ARG A 219 8.12 19.19 -23.80
CA ARG A 219 8.54 20.13 -22.76
C ARG A 219 10.05 20.26 -22.67
N LEU A 220 10.78 19.16 -22.85
CA LEU A 220 12.23 19.16 -22.92
C LEU A 220 12.67 18.35 -24.14
N VAL A 221 13.59 18.91 -24.92
CA VAL A 221 14.17 18.27 -26.09
C VAL A 221 15.67 18.45 -25.98
N PRO A 222 16.43 17.40 -25.67
CA PRO A 222 17.87 17.48 -25.71
C PRO A 222 18.38 17.84 -27.11
N GLU A 223 19.45 18.64 -27.16
CA GLU A 223 20.11 18.97 -28.42
C GLU A 223 20.82 17.72 -28.99
N GLU A 224 21.43 16.93 -28.10
CA GLU A 224 22.09 15.67 -28.43
C GLU A 224 21.10 14.56 -28.79
N ASP A 225 21.47 13.73 -29.76
CA ASP A 225 20.71 12.53 -30.13
C ASP A 225 21.19 11.32 -29.32
N TYR A 226 20.67 11.19 -28.10
CA TYR A 226 20.99 10.07 -27.23
C TYR A 226 20.51 8.73 -27.81
N GLU A 227 21.30 7.67 -27.65
CA GLU A 227 20.90 6.29 -27.93
C GLU A 227 19.82 5.78 -26.95
N TYR A 228 19.86 6.29 -25.71
CA TYR A 228 18.90 5.97 -24.66
C TYR A 228 18.66 7.20 -23.79
N LEU A 229 17.41 7.36 -23.35
CA LEU A 229 16.99 8.44 -22.47
C LEU A 229 15.98 7.89 -21.45
N GLY A 230 16.40 7.88 -20.19
CA GLY A 230 15.62 7.45 -19.04
C GLY A 230 14.75 8.57 -18.45
N PRO A 231 13.93 8.24 -17.43
CA PRO A 231 13.16 9.24 -16.71
C PRO A 231 14.02 10.04 -15.73
N PHE A 232 13.57 11.25 -15.37
CA PHE A 232 14.18 12.03 -14.29
C PHE A 232 13.67 11.55 -12.93
N TYR A 233 14.61 11.11 -12.11
CA TYR A 233 14.38 10.74 -10.72
C TYR A 233 15.51 11.31 -9.86
N SER A 234 15.14 11.94 -8.75
CA SER A 234 16.11 12.58 -7.85
C SER A 234 16.97 13.64 -8.56
N GLY A 235 16.40 14.33 -9.55
CA GLY A 235 17.00 15.40 -10.33
C GLY A 235 17.82 14.96 -11.54
N LEU A 236 18.02 13.64 -11.75
CA LEU A 236 18.89 13.10 -12.79
C LEU A 236 18.16 12.07 -13.66
N ALA A 237 18.50 12.04 -14.95
CA ALA A 237 18.06 11.00 -15.88
C ALA A 237 19.26 10.27 -16.46
N VAL A 238 19.16 8.95 -16.57
CA VAL A 238 20.16 8.15 -17.29
C VAL A 238 20.06 8.46 -18.78
N ALA A 239 21.20 8.67 -19.42
CA ALA A 239 21.28 8.82 -20.86
C ALA A 239 22.45 8.00 -21.42
N LYS A 240 22.41 7.71 -22.71
CA LYS A 240 23.48 6.99 -23.41
C LYS A 240 23.86 7.70 -24.69
N ILE A 241 25.15 7.95 -24.87
CA ILE A 241 25.74 8.54 -26.08
C ILE A 241 27.06 7.82 -26.38
N ASP A 242 27.36 7.58 -27.65
CA ASP A 242 28.58 6.91 -28.12
C ASP A 242 28.90 5.60 -27.38
N GLY A 243 27.87 4.78 -27.15
CA GLY A 243 28.01 3.52 -26.44
C GLY A 243 28.19 3.62 -24.93
N LYS A 244 28.32 4.81 -24.35
CA LYS A 244 28.56 5.04 -22.91
C LYS A 244 27.34 5.59 -22.21
N TYR A 245 27.10 5.09 -21.00
CA TYR A 245 26.04 5.60 -20.13
C TYR A 245 26.58 6.72 -19.24
N GLY A 246 25.72 7.69 -18.98
CA GLY A 246 25.94 8.80 -18.07
C GLY A 246 24.61 9.35 -17.57
N TYR A 247 24.65 10.56 -17.02
CA TYR A 247 23.48 11.23 -16.47
C TYR A 247 23.32 12.63 -17.04
N ILE A 248 22.08 13.08 -17.08
CA ILE A 248 21.74 14.47 -17.37
C ILE A 248 20.85 15.04 -16.27
N ASP A 249 20.94 16.34 -16.01
CA ASP A 249 20.01 17.05 -15.13
C ASP A 249 18.82 17.64 -15.91
N LYS A 250 17.90 18.29 -15.20
CA LYS A 250 16.70 18.91 -15.79
C LYS A 250 17.02 20.12 -16.67
N GLU A 251 18.17 20.76 -16.48
CA GLU A 251 18.74 21.78 -17.35
C GLU A 251 19.47 21.16 -18.57
N LEU A 252 19.53 19.84 -18.65
CA LEU A 252 20.17 19.03 -19.70
C LEU A 252 21.72 19.11 -19.69
N ASN A 253 22.31 19.51 -18.57
CA ASN A 253 23.76 19.40 -18.36
C ASN A 253 24.17 17.92 -18.28
N GLN A 254 25.33 17.57 -18.83
CA GLN A 254 25.82 16.20 -18.94
C GLN A 254 26.83 15.85 -17.85
N TYR A 255 26.74 14.63 -17.31
CA TYR A 255 27.57 14.13 -16.23
C TYR A 255 28.02 12.68 -16.49
N ASN A 256 29.33 12.43 -16.39
CA ASN A 256 29.93 11.10 -16.29
C ASN A 256 29.49 10.08 -17.35
N PHE A 257 29.55 10.43 -18.64
CA PHE A 257 29.35 9.49 -19.76
C PHE A 257 30.55 8.55 -19.96
N ILE A 258 30.84 7.75 -18.94
CA ILE A 258 31.98 6.82 -18.89
C ILE A 258 31.56 5.38 -18.59
N TYR A 259 30.33 5.18 -18.14
CA TYR A 259 29.88 3.89 -17.62
C TYR A 259 29.56 2.89 -18.75
N GLU A 260 29.84 1.62 -18.48
CA GLU A 260 29.39 0.50 -19.31
C GLU A 260 27.88 0.32 -19.22
N ASN A 261 27.31 0.60 -18.04
CA ASN A 261 25.88 0.66 -17.80
C ASN A 261 25.58 1.60 -16.63
N ALA A 262 24.43 2.26 -16.65
CA ALA A 262 23.95 3.08 -15.54
C ALA A 262 22.44 2.85 -15.33
N TYR A 263 22.03 2.83 -14.06
CA TYR A 263 20.64 2.66 -13.64
C TYR A 263 20.12 3.95 -13.01
N ASN A 264 18.80 4.11 -12.96
CA ASN A 264 18.19 5.34 -12.45
C ASN A 264 18.52 5.56 -10.97
N PHE A 265 18.71 6.83 -10.59
CA PHE A 265 18.78 7.21 -9.19
C PHE A 265 17.45 6.90 -8.49
N THR A 266 17.56 6.44 -7.23
CA THR A 266 16.42 6.21 -6.34
C THR A 266 16.80 6.68 -4.95
N GLY A 267 16.21 7.80 -4.52
CA GLY A 267 16.66 8.49 -3.31
C GLY A 267 18.03 9.08 -3.53
N ASP A 268 19.03 8.63 -2.76
CA ASP A 268 20.37 9.20 -2.78
C ASP A 268 21.41 8.40 -3.56
N PHE A 269 21.01 7.24 -4.11
CA PHE A 269 21.95 6.32 -4.73
C PHE A 269 21.52 5.88 -6.14
N ALA A 270 22.52 5.56 -6.95
CA ALA A 270 22.36 4.84 -8.22
C ALA A 270 23.37 3.71 -8.33
N VAL A 271 23.08 2.78 -9.23
CA VAL A 271 23.98 1.67 -9.56
C VAL A 271 24.60 1.94 -10.92
N VAL A 272 25.91 1.78 -11.03
CA VAL A 272 26.64 1.88 -12.29
C VAL A 272 27.55 0.68 -12.48
N LYS A 273 27.88 0.37 -13.72
CA LYS A 273 28.91 -0.61 -14.08
C LYS A 273 30.08 0.11 -14.72
N LEU A 274 31.26 -0.05 -14.12
CA LEU A 274 32.50 0.57 -14.59
C LEU A 274 33.65 -0.42 -14.46
N ASN A 275 34.41 -0.62 -15.54
CA ASN A 275 35.52 -1.57 -15.61
C ASN A 275 35.13 -2.99 -15.17
N GLY A 276 33.95 -3.45 -15.62
CA GLY A 276 33.38 -4.74 -15.23
C GLY A 276 32.81 -4.83 -13.81
N GLN A 277 33.05 -3.85 -12.93
CA GLN A 277 32.59 -3.87 -11.54
C GLN A 277 31.28 -3.11 -11.35
N ILE A 278 30.38 -3.65 -10.52
CA ILE A 278 29.16 -2.98 -10.08
C ILE A 278 29.47 -2.06 -8.89
N GLN A 279 29.19 -0.77 -9.05
CA GLN A 279 29.43 0.28 -8.08
C GLN A 279 28.13 1.00 -7.71
N ILE A 280 28.03 1.40 -6.45
CA ILE A 280 26.97 2.25 -5.92
C ILE A 280 27.53 3.66 -5.79
N ILE A 281 26.85 4.64 -6.37
CA ILE A 281 27.27 6.04 -6.36
C ILE A 281 26.22 6.94 -5.70
N ASP A 282 26.66 8.05 -5.09
CA ASP A 282 25.78 9.13 -4.62
C ASP A 282 25.47 10.15 -5.73
N LYS A 283 24.71 11.20 -5.41
CA LYS A 283 24.30 12.26 -6.37
C LYS A 283 25.46 13.14 -6.81
N GLU A 284 26.50 13.21 -6.01
CA GLU A 284 27.78 13.84 -6.35
C GLU A 284 28.70 12.91 -7.16
N PHE A 285 28.21 11.71 -7.51
CA PHE A 285 28.90 10.66 -8.27
C PHE A 285 30.11 10.05 -7.55
N ASN A 286 30.21 10.22 -6.23
CA ASN A 286 31.20 9.52 -5.43
C ASN A 286 30.83 8.05 -5.31
N VAL A 287 31.83 7.16 -5.37
CA VAL A 287 31.63 5.74 -5.16
C VAL A 287 31.44 5.46 -3.67
N ILE A 288 30.22 5.07 -3.30
CA ILE A 288 29.82 4.69 -1.94
C ILE A 288 30.20 3.24 -1.63
N ASN A 289 30.05 2.35 -2.61
CA ASN A 289 30.42 0.95 -2.49
C ASN A 289 30.83 0.37 -3.84
N SER A 290 31.81 -0.53 -3.82
CA SER A 290 32.23 -1.34 -4.96
C SER A 290 31.99 -2.80 -4.61
N THR A 291 31.06 -3.44 -5.30
CA THR A 291 30.53 -4.75 -4.87
C THR A 291 31.29 -5.92 -5.50
N ASP A 292 31.18 -7.10 -4.88
CA ASP A 292 31.66 -8.38 -5.41
C ASP A 292 30.65 -9.06 -6.34
N PHE A 293 29.46 -8.48 -6.50
CA PHE A 293 28.40 -9.03 -7.33
C PHE A 293 28.71 -8.87 -8.82
N GLU A 294 28.29 -9.87 -9.59
CA GLU A 294 28.52 -9.96 -11.04
C GLU A 294 27.34 -9.40 -11.83
N GLY A 295 26.16 -9.34 -11.20
CA GLY A 295 24.92 -8.85 -11.80
C GLY A 295 23.98 -8.18 -10.81
N ILE A 296 22.98 -7.51 -11.36
CA ILE A 296 21.90 -6.87 -10.61
C ILE A 296 20.60 -6.98 -11.41
N VAL A 297 19.49 -7.21 -10.72
CA VAL A 297 18.16 -7.21 -11.32
C VAL A 297 17.68 -5.77 -11.46
N SER A 298 17.20 -5.43 -12.65
CA SER A 298 16.49 -4.18 -12.93
C SER A 298 15.10 -4.47 -13.47
N ASP A 299 14.19 -3.53 -13.29
CA ASP A 299 12.95 -3.52 -14.08
C ASP A 299 13.23 -3.05 -15.51
N GLU A 300 12.23 -3.15 -16.39
CA GLU A 300 12.37 -2.77 -17.80
C GLU A 300 12.60 -1.26 -18.03
N TYR A 301 12.61 -0.44 -16.97
CA TYR A 301 12.85 1.00 -17.01
C TYR A 301 14.20 1.40 -16.41
N GLY A 302 14.99 0.44 -15.93
CA GLY A 302 16.32 0.68 -15.37
C GLY A 302 16.32 1.04 -13.90
N PHE A 303 15.30 0.68 -13.11
CA PHE A 303 15.35 0.77 -11.65
C PHE A 303 15.81 -0.55 -11.04
N THR A 304 16.86 -0.48 -10.21
CA THR A 304 17.43 -1.62 -9.49
C THR A 304 17.08 -1.61 -8.00
N ASN A 305 16.97 -0.41 -7.41
CA ASN A 305 16.54 -0.22 -6.03
C ASN A 305 15.05 0.13 -5.99
N LYS A 306 14.26 -0.71 -5.31
CA LYS A 306 12.85 -0.44 -5.02
C LYS A 306 12.64 -0.47 -3.52
N HIS A 307 12.19 0.65 -2.95
CA HIS A 307 11.89 0.77 -1.52
C HIS A 307 13.08 0.43 -0.61
N GLY A 308 14.29 0.85 -0.99
CA GLY A 308 15.53 0.69 -0.22
C GLY A 308 16.16 -0.69 -0.34
N ARG A 309 15.81 -1.47 -1.37
CA ARG A 309 16.26 -2.86 -1.55
C ARG A 309 16.59 -3.14 -3.01
N MET A 310 17.68 -3.87 -3.21
CA MET A 310 18.17 -4.34 -4.50
C MET A 310 18.27 -5.87 -4.52
N ILE A 311 18.18 -6.45 -5.70
CA ILE A 311 18.43 -7.88 -5.90
C ILE A 311 19.71 -8.03 -6.73
N MET A 312 20.77 -8.53 -6.09
CA MET A 312 22.10 -8.67 -6.71
C MET A 312 22.42 -10.15 -6.97
N ILE A 313 23.28 -10.41 -7.96
CA ILE A 313 23.55 -11.74 -8.49
C ILE A 313 25.04 -12.07 -8.33
N LEU A 314 25.32 -13.21 -7.72
CA LEU A 314 26.66 -13.76 -7.55
C LEU A 314 26.60 -15.28 -7.69
N ASN A 315 27.47 -15.88 -8.51
CA ASN A 315 27.53 -17.33 -8.72
C ASN A 315 26.15 -17.94 -9.06
N ASP A 316 25.43 -17.33 -10.01
CA ASP A 316 24.07 -17.71 -10.43
C ASP A 316 23.00 -17.71 -9.31
N LYS A 317 23.29 -17.07 -8.16
CA LYS A 317 22.36 -16.93 -7.04
C LYS A 317 21.98 -15.48 -6.80
N TYR A 318 20.72 -15.29 -6.41
CA TYR A 318 20.10 -13.99 -6.19
C TYR A 318 20.06 -13.68 -4.70
N TYR A 319 20.51 -12.49 -4.33
CA TYR A 319 20.64 -12.02 -2.95
C TYR A 319 19.85 -10.73 -2.74
N ILE A 320 19.25 -10.58 -1.58
CA ILE A 320 18.58 -9.34 -1.17
C ILE A 320 19.63 -8.43 -0.51
N CYS A 321 19.81 -7.25 -1.08
CA CYS A 321 20.75 -6.24 -0.60
C CYS A 321 20.04 -4.95 -0.21
N ASP A 322 20.67 -4.17 0.68
CA ASP A 322 20.26 -2.81 1.00
C ASP A 322 20.59 -1.84 -0.17
N GLU A 323 20.21 -0.58 -0.03
CA GLU A 323 20.45 0.48 -1.01
C GLU A 323 21.94 0.80 -1.25
N LYS A 324 22.83 0.35 -0.36
CA LYS A 324 24.29 0.51 -0.48
C LYS A 324 24.96 -0.76 -1.04
N GLY A 325 24.18 -1.77 -1.43
CA GLY A 325 24.69 -3.02 -2.00
C GLY A 325 25.18 -4.04 -0.98
N ASN A 326 24.90 -3.86 0.32
CA ASN A 326 25.26 -4.85 1.34
C ASN A 326 24.19 -5.92 1.44
N ARG A 327 24.58 -7.19 1.60
CA ARG A 327 23.65 -8.30 1.84
C ARG A 327 22.86 -8.07 3.13
N ILE A 328 21.54 -8.16 3.05
CA ILE A 328 20.66 -8.07 4.24
C ILE A 328 20.70 -9.39 5.04
N SER A 329 20.90 -10.51 4.36
CA SER A 329 21.00 -11.84 4.97
C SER A 329 21.73 -12.81 4.02
N ASP A 330 22.07 -14.00 4.51
CA ASP A 330 22.65 -15.07 3.69
C ASP A 330 21.63 -15.80 2.80
N PHE A 331 20.35 -15.44 2.89
CA PHE A 331 19.31 -16.01 2.04
C PHE A 331 19.62 -15.76 0.57
N ASN A 332 19.59 -16.83 -0.21
CA ASN A 332 19.73 -16.80 -1.65
C ASN A 332 18.82 -17.82 -2.34
N SER A 333 18.60 -17.61 -3.63
CA SER A 333 17.75 -18.48 -4.44
C SER A 333 18.12 -18.41 -5.93
N ASP A 334 17.42 -19.19 -6.75
CA ASP A 334 17.65 -19.24 -8.20
C ASP A 334 17.08 -18.00 -8.92
N TYR A 335 16.14 -17.29 -8.27
CA TYR A 335 15.60 -16.02 -8.75
C TYR A 335 14.85 -15.29 -7.63
N ILE A 336 14.94 -13.97 -7.55
CA ILE A 336 14.12 -13.14 -6.65
C ILE A 336 13.51 -11.99 -7.47
N CYS A 337 12.19 -11.82 -7.38
CA CYS A 337 11.50 -10.67 -7.98
C CYS A 337 11.85 -9.38 -7.23
N LEU A 338 11.80 -8.24 -7.93
CA LEU A 338 11.97 -6.94 -7.28
C LEU A 338 10.85 -6.67 -6.24
N PRO A 339 11.12 -5.82 -5.23
CA PRO A 339 10.12 -5.36 -4.27
C PRO A 339 9.09 -4.41 -4.89
N ASN A 340 7.81 -4.58 -4.53
CA ASN A 340 6.74 -3.62 -4.84
C ASN A 340 6.39 -2.69 -3.67
N SER A 341 6.94 -2.95 -2.48
CA SER A 341 6.76 -2.16 -1.26
C SER A 341 7.92 -2.44 -0.29
N LYS A 342 8.08 -1.64 0.77
CA LYS A 342 9.18 -1.75 1.75
C LYS A 342 9.13 -3.00 2.63
N ASN A 343 7.93 -3.47 2.98
CA ASN A 343 7.74 -4.54 3.96
C ASN A 343 7.02 -5.77 3.41
N GLU A 344 6.60 -5.73 2.15
CA GLU A 344 5.85 -6.85 1.56
C GLU A 344 6.77 -8.02 1.18
N PRO A 345 6.24 -9.25 1.22
CA PRO A 345 6.97 -10.44 0.80
C PRO A 345 7.41 -10.40 -0.67
N LEU A 346 8.64 -10.83 -0.91
CA LEU A 346 9.22 -10.98 -2.24
C LEU A 346 8.94 -12.38 -2.76
N ALA A 347 8.53 -12.49 -4.03
CA ALA A 347 8.47 -13.78 -4.68
C ALA A 347 9.89 -14.26 -5.01
N PHE A 348 10.20 -15.50 -4.68
CA PHE A 348 11.47 -16.13 -5.03
C PHE A 348 11.25 -17.49 -5.65
N LYS A 349 12.20 -17.93 -6.48
CA LYS A 349 12.21 -19.23 -7.13
C LYS A 349 13.36 -20.06 -6.58
N LYS A 350 13.06 -21.29 -6.19
CA LYS A 350 14.06 -22.28 -5.78
C LYS A 350 13.61 -23.66 -6.25
N GLU A 351 14.51 -24.40 -6.90
CA GLU A 351 14.26 -25.76 -7.40
C GLU A 351 13.03 -25.83 -8.33
N GLY A 352 12.90 -24.83 -9.21
CA GLY A 352 11.84 -24.80 -10.21
C GLY A 352 10.47 -24.33 -9.70
N LYS A 353 10.30 -24.09 -8.40
CA LYS A 353 9.03 -23.64 -7.79
C LYS A 353 9.17 -22.27 -7.15
N TRP A 354 8.04 -21.58 -7.02
CA TRP A 354 7.97 -20.25 -6.42
C TRP A 354 7.40 -20.29 -5.00
N GLY A 355 8.01 -19.48 -4.14
CA GLY A 355 7.60 -19.22 -2.76
C GLY A 355 7.75 -17.74 -2.42
N TYR A 356 7.66 -17.41 -1.14
CA TYR A 356 7.74 -16.03 -0.67
C TYR A 356 8.69 -15.88 0.51
N VAL A 357 9.51 -14.83 0.48
CA VAL A 357 10.50 -14.49 1.48
C VAL A 357 10.21 -13.09 2.03
N SER A 358 10.44 -12.88 3.33
CA SER A 358 10.30 -11.57 3.95
C SER A 358 11.39 -10.62 3.47
N SER A 359 11.22 -9.33 3.76
CA SER A 359 12.24 -8.31 3.48
C SER A 359 13.58 -8.57 4.17
N GLY A 360 13.58 -9.30 5.29
CA GLY A 360 14.78 -9.70 6.03
C GLY A 360 15.32 -11.09 5.65
N GLY A 361 14.88 -11.70 4.54
CA GLY A 361 15.41 -12.99 4.08
C GLY A 361 14.81 -14.24 4.76
N LYS A 362 13.77 -14.09 5.58
CA LYS A 362 13.08 -15.25 6.19
C LYS A 362 12.04 -15.82 5.24
N VAL A 363 12.13 -17.11 4.91
CA VAL A 363 11.09 -17.78 4.10
C VAL A 363 9.75 -17.78 4.85
N LEU A 364 8.74 -17.20 4.22
CA LEU A 364 7.36 -17.11 4.74
C LEU A 364 6.48 -18.21 4.16
N ILE A 365 6.57 -18.42 2.84
CA ILE A 365 5.86 -19.47 2.12
C ILE A 365 6.90 -20.28 1.36
N LYS A 366 6.97 -21.59 1.63
CA LYS A 366 7.90 -22.49 0.94
C LYS A 366 7.56 -22.56 -0.56
N PRO A 367 8.56 -22.81 -1.44
CA PRO A 367 8.33 -23.02 -2.86
C PRO A 367 7.29 -24.11 -3.11
N GLN A 368 6.19 -23.74 -3.75
CA GLN A 368 5.09 -24.67 -4.09
C GLN A 368 4.33 -24.25 -5.35
N PHE A 369 4.38 -22.97 -5.73
CA PHE A 369 3.67 -22.45 -6.90
C PHE A 369 4.45 -22.67 -8.19
N TYR A 370 3.73 -22.75 -9.31
CA TYR A 370 4.37 -22.88 -10.62
C TYR A 370 5.03 -21.56 -11.07
N GLU A 371 4.33 -20.45 -10.84
CA GLU A 371 4.82 -19.08 -11.02
C GLU A 371 4.25 -18.19 -9.92
N ALA A 372 4.95 -17.11 -9.58
CA ALA A 372 4.50 -16.12 -8.62
C ALA A 372 5.02 -14.72 -8.98
N LYS A 373 4.27 -13.69 -8.58
CA LYS A 373 4.73 -12.29 -8.56
C LYS A 373 4.88 -11.83 -7.11
N SER A 374 5.75 -10.84 -6.88
CA SER A 374 5.93 -10.23 -5.55
C SER A 374 4.60 -9.72 -5.01
N PHE A 375 4.46 -9.68 -3.69
CA PHE A 375 3.25 -9.11 -3.08
C PHE A 375 3.10 -7.64 -3.48
N SER A 376 1.86 -7.22 -3.65
CA SER A 376 1.49 -5.83 -3.85
C SER A 376 0.14 -5.59 -3.17
N ASN A 377 0.11 -4.64 -2.25
CA ASN A 377 -1.07 -4.26 -1.45
C ASN A 377 -1.70 -5.45 -0.71
N GLY A 378 -0.87 -6.32 -0.14
CA GLY A 378 -1.29 -7.49 0.64
C GLY A 378 -1.78 -8.70 -0.16
N PHE A 379 -1.54 -8.72 -1.48
CA PHE A 379 -1.88 -9.83 -2.37
C PHE A 379 -0.69 -10.29 -3.22
N GLY A 380 -0.52 -11.60 -3.36
CA GLY A 380 0.45 -12.21 -4.28
C GLY A 380 -0.25 -12.89 -5.45
N ALA A 381 0.10 -12.56 -6.69
CA ALA A 381 -0.41 -13.30 -7.84
C ALA A 381 0.38 -14.62 -7.99
N VAL A 382 -0.32 -15.74 -8.07
CA VAL A 382 0.29 -17.08 -8.19
C VAL A 382 -0.38 -17.91 -9.26
N LYS A 383 0.40 -18.79 -9.90
CA LYS A 383 -0.09 -19.75 -10.89
C LYS A 383 -0.23 -21.14 -10.29
N VAL A 384 -1.47 -21.65 -10.28
CA VAL A 384 -1.87 -22.95 -9.75
C VAL A 384 -2.68 -23.67 -10.81
N GLY A 385 -2.34 -24.92 -11.13
CA GLY A 385 -3.03 -25.68 -12.17
C GLY A 385 -3.01 -25.01 -13.56
N GLY A 386 -1.93 -24.27 -13.87
CA GLY A 386 -1.77 -23.57 -15.15
C GLY A 386 -2.50 -22.23 -15.25
N LYS A 387 -3.32 -21.85 -14.26
CA LYS A 387 -4.06 -20.57 -14.25
C LYS A 387 -3.59 -19.68 -13.10
N TRP A 388 -3.71 -18.37 -13.29
CA TRP A 388 -3.40 -17.36 -12.30
C TRP A 388 -4.57 -17.07 -11.37
N GLY A 389 -4.27 -16.91 -10.09
CA GLY A 389 -5.14 -16.41 -9.03
C GLY A 389 -4.35 -15.54 -8.06
N TYR A 390 -4.96 -15.16 -6.94
CA TYR A 390 -4.32 -14.31 -5.94
C TYR A 390 -4.40 -14.96 -4.56
N ILE A 391 -3.29 -14.90 -3.82
CA ILE A 391 -3.18 -15.37 -2.44
C ILE A 391 -3.03 -14.21 -1.46
N ASP A 392 -3.34 -14.46 -0.19
CA ASP A 392 -2.92 -13.60 0.92
C ASP A 392 -1.51 -13.95 1.41
N GLU A 393 -1.01 -13.17 2.38
CA GLU A 393 0.32 -13.36 2.99
C GLU A 393 0.49 -14.70 3.71
N LYS A 394 -0.61 -15.39 4.03
CA LYS A 394 -0.60 -16.74 4.61
C LYS A 394 -0.52 -17.83 3.55
N GLY A 395 -0.60 -17.48 2.27
CA GLY A 395 -0.63 -18.42 1.15
C GLY A 395 -2.02 -18.95 0.83
N THR A 396 -3.07 -18.42 1.46
CA THR A 396 -4.46 -18.83 1.19
C THR A 396 -4.88 -18.30 -0.16
N LEU A 397 -5.44 -19.14 -1.03
CA LEU A 397 -5.97 -18.69 -2.32
C LEU A 397 -7.27 -17.91 -2.11
N ILE A 398 -7.18 -16.61 -2.35
CA ILE A 398 -8.23 -15.63 -2.09
C ILE A 398 -9.08 -15.36 -3.34
N ILE A 399 -8.42 -15.25 -4.50
CA ILE A 399 -9.09 -15.20 -5.80
C ILE A 399 -8.72 -16.50 -6.52
N PRO A 400 -9.70 -17.36 -6.83
CA PRO A 400 -9.45 -18.65 -7.47
C PRO A 400 -8.63 -18.52 -8.76
N ALA A 401 -7.75 -19.50 -8.97
CA ALA A 401 -6.91 -19.57 -10.16
C ALA A 401 -7.78 -19.86 -11.40
N LYS A 402 -8.10 -18.81 -12.17
CA LYS A 402 -8.96 -18.93 -13.35
C LYS A 402 -8.53 -18.07 -14.53
N PHE A 403 -7.52 -17.24 -14.34
CA PHE A 403 -7.02 -16.33 -15.37
C PHE A 403 -5.87 -16.98 -16.15
N THR A 404 -5.76 -16.69 -17.44
CA THR A 404 -4.58 -17.03 -18.25
C THR A 404 -3.41 -16.09 -17.94
N PHE A 405 -3.69 -14.89 -17.45
CA PHE A 405 -2.73 -13.90 -16.96
C PHE A 405 -3.32 -13.11 -15.78
N ALA A 406 -2.50 -12.79 -14.77
CA ALA A 406 -2.86 -11.87 -13.70
C ALA A 406 -1.72 -10.89 -13.42
N GLY A 407 -2.03 -9.60 -13.45
CA GLY A 407 -1.16 -8.51 -13.01
C GLY A 407 -1.09 -8.41 -11.49
N GLU A 408 -0.22 -7.55 -10.98
CA GLU A 408 -0.20 -7.21 -9.56
C GLU A 408 -1.40 -6.32 -9.21
N ILE A 409 -1.87 -6.38 -7.97
CA ILE A 409 -2.99 -5.55 -7.50
C ILE A 409 -2.45 -4.18 -7.11
N SER A 410 -3.08 -3.13 -7.61
CA SER A 410 -2.70 -1.75 -7.32
C SER A 410 -3.13 -1.26 -5.95
N GLY A 411 -2.65 -0.07 -5.55
CA GLY A 411 -3.08 0.59 -4.32
C GLY A 411 -4.56 0.96 -4.34
N LYS A 412 -5.16 1.08 -5.53
CA LYS A 412 -6.62 1.21 -5.74
C LYS A 412 -7.32 -0.13 -5.98
N GLY A 413 -6.68 -1.24 -5.63
CA GLY A 413 -7.26 -2.58 -5.73
C GLY A 413 -7.59 -3.02 -7.14
N SER A 414 -6.90 -2.50 -8.16
CA SER A 414 -7.16 -2.86 -9.55
C SER A 414 -5.98 -3.62 -10.16
N ALA A 415 -6.25 -4.56 -11.06
CA ALA A 415 -5.25 -5.35 -11.77
C ALA A 415 -5.76 -5.74 -13.16
N PHE A 416 -4.87 -5.85 -14.14
CA PHE A 416 -5.22 -6.50 -15.39
C PHE A 416 -5.24 -8.01 -15.21
N VAL A 417 -6.30 -8.63 -15.73
CA VAL A 417 -6.43 -10.07 -15.78
C VAL A 417 -6.87 -10.46 -17.18
N SER A 418 -6.45 -11.63 -17.63
CA SER A 418 -6.87 -12.16 -18.92
C SER A 418 -7.47 -13.54 -18.74
N ASN A 419 -8.45 -13.88 -19.57
CA ASN A 419 -9.04 -15.21 -19.70
C ASN A 419 -9.30 -15.50 -21.18
N GLU A 420 -10.05 -16.57 -21.47
CA GLU A 420 -10.41 -16.96 -22.85
C GLU A 420 -11.24 -15.89 -23.57
N ALA A 421 -11.94 -15.00 -22.84
CA ALA A 421 -12.72 -13.90 -23.42
C ALA A 421 -11.88 -12.64 -23.69
N GLY A 422 -10.63 -12.59 -23.24
CA GLY A 422 -9.72 -11.46 -23.43
C GLY A 422 -9.24 -10.82 -22.12
N THR A 423 -8.77 -9.58 -22.22
CA THR A 423 -8.18 -8.82 -21.10
C THR A 423 -9.20 -7.88 -20.48
N ALA A 424 -9.27 -7.86 -19.15
CA ALA A 424 -10.13 -6.98 -18.37
C ALA A 424 -9.35 -6.26 -17.26
N LEU A 425 -9.83 -5.08 -16.87
CA LEU A 425 -9.45 -4.47 -15.61
C LEU A 425 -10.32 -5.08 -14.51
N MET A 426 -9.71 -5.88 -13.65
CA MET A 426 -10.31 -6.34 -12.41
C MET A 426 -10.17 -5.25 -11.36
N THR A 427 -11.27 -4.87 -10.73
CA THR A 427 -11.27 -3.95 -9.59
C THR A 427 -11.93 -4.66 -8.42
N LEU A 428 -11.17 -4.82 -7.33
CA LEU A 428 -11.71 -5.26 -6.04
C LEU A 428 -12.83 -4.29 -5.66
N CYS A 429 -13.98 -4.78 -5.20
CA CYS A 429 -15.14 -3.91 -4.95
C CYS A 429 -14.88 -2.82 -3.89
N ALA A 430 -13.70 -2.83 -3.25
CA ALA A 430 -13.27 -2.05 -2.09
C ALA A 430 -13.01 -0.56 -2.39
N PHE A 431 -13.11 -0.16 -3.65
CA PHE A 431 -12.61 1.14 -4.11
C PHE A 431 -13.67 1.97 -4.84
N ARG A 432 -14.95 1.57 -4.80
CA ARG A 432 -16.04 2.44 -5.25
C ARG A 432 -16.39 3.43 -4.14
N LYS A 433 -16.00 4.70 -4.31
CA LYS A 433 -16.61 5.85 -3.60
C LYS A 433 -17.26 6.74 -4.66
N GLY A 434 -18.60 6.79 -4.66
CA GLY A 434 -19.41 7.62 -5.56
C GLY A 434 -19.61 7.02 -6.96
N GLU A 435 -20.84 6.61 -7.25
CA GLU A 435 -21.43 6.91 -8.56
C GLU A 435 -21.92 8.36 -8.54
#